data_AF-A0A5J6WXA6-F1
#
_entry.id   AF-A0A5J6WXA6-F1
#
_cell.length_a   1.000
_cell.length_b   1.000
_cell.length_c   1.000
_cell.angle_alpha   90.00
_cell.angle_beta   90.00
_cell.angle_gamma   90.00
#
_symmetry.space_group_name_H-M   'P 1'
#
loop_
_entity.id
_entity.type
_entity.pdbx_description
1 polymer ?
#
loop_
_entity_poly.entity_id
_entity_poly.type
_entity_poly.pdbx_seq_one_letter_code
_entity_poly.pdbx_strand_id
1 'polypeptide(L)'
;MKILFGCLLLAAPVGAVIMDREAEQARLDTACISAQQQYIDTGRRQRVEACVKEGKSQAECERDFARFGQREGNKRPDFSQLPACLQAELFRKHYRQ
;
A
#
# COMPACT_ATOMS: atom_id res chain seq x y z
N MET A 1 -12.39 38.46 53.25
CA MET A 1 -12.74 37.05 53.53
C MET A 1 -12.66 36.29 52.19
N LYS A 2 -11.69 35.40 51.88
CA LYS A 2 -11.38 34.07 52.47
C LYS A 2 -12.68 33.24 52.61
N ILE A 3 -12.90 32.06 52.05
CA ILE A 3 -12.17 31.03 51.25
C ILE A 3 -13.31 30.22 50.55
N LEU A 4 -13.16 29.52 49.42
CA LEU A 4 -12.91 28.05 49.30
C LEU A 4 -13.21 27.67 47.83
N PHE A 5 -12.22 27.16 47.10
CA PHE A 5 -12.10 25.72 46.78
C PHE A 5 -13.31 25.17 46.00
N GLY A 6 -13.15 25.01 44.69
CA GLY A 6 -14.16 24.35 43.85
C GLY A 6 -13.53 23.83 42.56
N CYS A 7 -12.95 22.64 42.66
CA CYS A 7 -12.53 21.74 41.59
C CYS A 7 -12.11 22.38 40.25
N LEU A 8 -10.79 22.55 40.10
CA LEU A 8 -10.12 22.39 38.82
C LEU A 8 -10.45 20.97 38.32
N LEU A 9 -11.52 20.84 37.52
CA LEU A 9 -11.73 19.66 36.69
C LEU A 9 -10.61 19.68 35.65
N LEU A 10 -9.47 19.12 36.05
CA LEU A 10 -8.53 18.53 35.12
C LEU A 10 -9.34 17.49 34.35
N ALA A 11 -9.92 17.93 33.22
CA ALA A 11 -10.24 17.02 32.15
C ALA A 11 -8.89 16.37 31.79
N ALA A 12 -8.62 15.23 32.41
CA ALA A 12 -7.58 14.34 31.96
C ALA A 12 -7.81 14.19 30.45
N PRO A 13 -6.79 14.38 29.60
CA PRO A 13 -6.95 14.00 28.22
C PRO A 13 -7.28 12.52 28.29
N VAL A 14 -8.52 12.18 27.93
CA VAL A 14 -8.90 10.81 27.63
C VAL A 14 -8.20 10.51 26.31
N GLY A 15 -6.87 10.38 26.36
CA GLY A 15 -6.06 9.69 25.38
C GLY A 15 -6.35 8.21 25.54
N ALA A 16 -7.61 7.84 25.36
CA ALA A 16 -8.07 6.47 25.31
C ALA A 16 -7.44 5.84 24.09
N VAL A 17 -6.38 5.04 24.29
CA VAL A 17 -5.96 3.92 23.43
C VAL A 17 -6.20 4.13 21.92
N ILE A 18 -5.90 5.32 21.38
CA ILE A 18 -5.49 5.51 19.99
C ILE A 18 -4.01 5.09 19.96
N MET A 19 -3.70 3.89 20.47
CA MET A 19 -2.41 3.26 20.28
C MET A 19 -2.37 2.77 18.83
N ASP A 20 -2.10 3.78 18.02
CA ASP A 20 -1.53 3.79 16.69
C ASP A 20 -2.21 2.99 15.59
N ARG A 21 -3.56 3.00 15.57
CA ARG A 21 -4.33 2.52 14.41
C ARG A 21 -3.86 3.17 13.11
N GLU A 22 -3.61 4.48 13.14
CA GLU A 22 -3.20 5.23 11.96
C GLU A 22 -1.81 4.81 11.50
N ALA A 23 -0.81 4.68 12.38
CA ALA A 23 0.49 4.16 11.91
C ALA A 23 0.43 2.68 11.55
N GLU A 24 -0.38 1.86 12.20
CA GLU A 24 -0.51 0.45 11.80
C GLU A 24 -1.15 0.33 10.41
N GLN A 25 -2.21 1.10 10.13
CA GLN A 25 -2.76 1.18 8.78
C GLN A 25 -1.73 1.71 7.78
N ALA A 26 -0.98 2.76 8.11
CA ALA A 26 0.06 3.31 7.24
C ALA A 26 1.20 2.31 6.99
N ARG A 27 1.58 1.52 8.00
CA ARG A 27 2.58 0.45 7.88
C ARG A 27 2.10 -0.64 6.93
N LEU A 28 0.85 -1.10 7.09
CA LEU A 28 0.24 -2.10 6.21
C LEU A 28 0.06 -1.58 4.78
N ASP A 29 -0.36 -0.32 4.62
CA ASP A 29 -0.51 0.32 3.31
C ASP A 29 0.86 0.45 2.60
N THR A 30 1.91 0.82 3.34
CA THR A 30 3.29 0.86 2.82
C THR A 30 3.76 -0.53 2.38
N ALA A 31 3.48 -1.56 3.17
CA ALA A 31 3.80 -2.94 2.81
C ALA A 31 3.06 -3.39 1.54
N CYS A 32 1.78 -3.01 1.40
CA CYS A 32 1.01 -3.26 0.19
C CYS A 32 1.61 -2.54 -1.03
N ILE A 33 1.95 -1.25 -0.93
CA ILE A 33 2.59 -0.50 -2.03
C ILE A 33 3.92 -1.14 -2.43
N SER A 34 4.75 -1.52 -1.47
CA SER A 34 6.00 -2.23 -1.73
C SER A 34 5.78 -3.55 -2.46
N ALA A 35 4.76 -4.33 -2.05
CA ALA A 35 4.41 -5.58 -2.71
C ALA A 35 3.89 -5.36 -4.15
N GLN A 36 3.09 -4.31 -4.38
CA GLN A 36 2.64 -3.93 -5.72
C GLN A 36 3.82 -3.60 -6.63
N GLN A 37 4.78 -2.80 -6.15
CA GLN A 37 5.96 -2.43 -6.92
C GLN A 37 6.81 -3.67 -7.26
N GLN A 38 7.05 -4.55 -6.28
CA GLN A 38 7.78 -5.80 -6.50
C GLN A 38 7.06 -6.71 -7.52
N TYR A 39 5.72 -6.78 -7.47
CA TYR A 39 4.93 -7.53 -8.44
C TYR A 39 5.10 -6.96 -9.86
N ILE A 40 4.99 -5.63 -10.01
CA ILE A 40 5.18 -4.94 -11.28
C ILE A 40 6.59 -5.19 -11.83
N ASP A 41 7.62 -5.01 -11.01
CA ASP A 41 9.02 -5.16 -11.43
C ASP A 41 9.34 -6.61 -11.81
N THR A 42 8.78 -7.58 -11.08
CA THR A 42 8.92 -8.99 -11.41
C THR A 42 8.25 -9.32 -12.73
N GLY A 43 7.01 -8.85 -12.94
CA GLY A 43 6.29 -9.02 -14.21
C GLY A 43 7.02 -8.35 -15.38
N ARG A 44 7.61 -7.16 -15.17
CA ARG A 44 8.47 -6.48 -16.15
C ARG A 44 9.66 -7.35 -16.52
N ARG A 45 10.45 -7.80 -15.53
CA ARG A 45 11.63 -8.63 -15.76
C ARG A 45 11.28 -9.89 -16.54
N GLN A 46 10.24 -10.62 -16.13
CA GLN A 46 9.81 -11.85 -16.80
C GLN A 46 9.44 -11.62 -18.28
N ARG A 47 8.75 -10.52 -18.59
CA ARG A 47 8.37 -10.19 -19.98
C ARG A 47 9.56 -9.76 -20.83
N VAL A 48 10.46 -8.97 -20.26
CA VAL A 48 11.70 -8.56 -20.96
C VAL A 48 12.58 -9.77 -21.23
N GLU A 49 12.76 -10.65 -20.24
CA GLU A 49 13.52 -11.90 -20.39
C GLU A 49 12.89 -12.83 -21.43
N ALA A 50 11.57 -12.97 -21.45
CA ALA A 50 10.87 -13.76 -22.48
C ALA A 50 11.09 -13.17 -23.88
N CYS A 51 10.96 -11.85 -24.02
CA CYS A 51 11.21 -11.15 -25.29
C CYS A 51 12.67 -11.30 -25.77
N VAL A 52 13.66 -11.27 -24.87
CA VAL A 52 15.07 -11.51 -25.24
C VAL A 52 15.28 -12.96 -25.66
N LYS A 53 14.64 -13.92 -24.99
CA LYS A 53 14.66 -15.34 -25.40
C LYS A 53 14.05 -15.57 -26.79
N GLU A 54 13.14 -14.70 -27.23
CA GLU A 54 12.58 -14.69 -28.58
C GLU A 54 13.52 -14.07 -29.64
N GLY A 55 14.73 -13.63 -29.25
CA GLY A 55 15.77 -13.17 -30.15
C GLY A 55 15.86 -11.65 -30.34
N LYS A 56 15.04 -10.87 -29.62
CA LYS A 56 15.11 -9.40 -29.63
C LYS A 56 16.22 -8.88 -28.71
N SER A 57 16.69 -7.65 -28.98
CA SER A 57 17.65 -6.98 -28.11
C SER A 57 17.01 -6.53 -26.79
N GLN A 58 17.80 -6.47 -25.71
CA GLN A 58 17.36 -5.94 -24.41
C GLN A 58 16.68 -4.57 -24.55
N ALA A 59 17.29 -3.65 -25.30
CA ALA A 59 16.77 -2.28 -25.48
C ALA A 59 15.43 -2.27 -26.24
N GLU A 60 15.24 -3.16 -27.22
CA GLU A 60 13.97 -3.30 -27.93
C GLU A 60 12.87 -3.83 -27.00
N CYS A 61 13.17 -4.88 -26.22
CA CYS A 61 12.23 -5.46 -25.26
C CYS A 61 11.79 -4.47 -24.18
N GLU A 62 12.70 -3.63 -23.69
CA GLU A 62 12.37 -2.59 -22.71
C GLU A 62 11.46 -1.50 -23.29
N ARG A 63 11.69 -1.07 -24.54
CA ARG A 63 10.76 -0.13 -25.21
C ARG A 63 9.40 -0.76 -25.46
N ASP A 64 9.37 -2.02 -25.88
CA ASP A 64 8.14 -2.76 -26.17
C ASP A 64 7.30 -2.91 -24.89
N PHE A 65 7.94 -3.15 -23.74
CA PHE A 65 7.29 -3.18 -22.44
C PHE A 65 6.81 -1.79 -21.99
N ALA A 66 7.59 -0.72 -22.20
CA ALA A 66 7.16 0.64 -21.84
C ALA A 66 5.85 1.06 -22.53
N ARG A 67 5.56 0.50 -23.71
CA ARG A 67 4.31 0.71 -24.46
C ARG A 67 3.22 -0.32 -24.14
N PHE A 68 3.53 -1.38 -23.39
CA PHE A 68 2.61 -2.48 -23.11
C PHE A 68 1.34 -2.01 -22.41
N GLY A 69 1.46 -1.15 -21.39
CA GLY A 69 0.30 -0.59 -20.68
C GLY A 69 -0.70 0.08 -21.62
N GLN A 70 -0.23 0.87 -22.58
CA GLN A 70 -1.09 1.53 -23.56
C GLN A 70 -1.79 0.52 -24.50
N ARG A 71 -1.09 -0.55 -24.92
CA ARG A 71 -1.68 -1.62 -25.76
C ARG A 71 -2.76 -2.42 -25.03
N GLU A 72 -2.58 -2.63 -23.72
CA GLU A 72 -3.52 -3.35 -22.86
C GLU A 72 -4.65 -2.46 -22.32
N GLY A 73 -4.87 -1.28 -22.91
CA GLY A 73 -5.93 -0.35 -22.47
C GLY A 73 -5.68 0.25 -21.09
N ASN A 74 -4.43 0.33 -20.65
CA ASN A 74 -4.00 0.77 -19.31
C ASN A 74 -4.70 0.01 -18.18
N LYS A 75 -5.01 -1.28 -18.40
CA LYS A 75 -5.63 -2.12 -17.38
C LYS A 75 -4.73 -2.18 -16.15
N ARG A 76 -5.26 -1.75 -15.00
CA ARG A 76 -4.55 -1.87 -13.72
C ARG A 76 -4.48 -3.34 -13.33
N PRO A 77 -3.30 -3.84 -12.89
CA PRO A 77 -3.22 -5.15 -12.28
C PRO A 77 -4.16 -5.22 -11.07
N ASP A 78 -4.79 -6.37 -10.90
CA ASP A 78 -5.54 -6.64 -9.68
C ASP A 78 -4.56 -7.02 -8.56
N PHE A 79 -4.46 -6.17 -7.55
CA PHE A 79 -3.60 -6.36 -6.39
C PHE A 79 -4.32 -6.96 -5.18
N SER A 80 -5.62 -7.26 -5.30
CA SER A 80 -6.42 -7.85 -4.21
C SER A 80 -5.87 -9.20 -3.74
N GLN A 81 -5.18 -9.91 -4.64
CA GLN A 81 -4.54 -11.20 -4.36
C GLN A 81 -3.16 -11.07 -3.70
N LEU A 82 -2.59 -9.86 -3.59
CA LEU A 82 -1.32 -9.68 -2.89
C LEU A 82 -1.54 -9.78 -1.38
N PRO A 83 -0.88 -10.70 -0.65
CA PRO A 83 -1.15 -10.92 0.77
C PRO A 83 -1.02 -9.64 1.63
N ALA A 84 -0.03 -8.79 1.33
CA ALA A 84 0.15 -7.52 2.03
C ALA A 84 -1.02 -6.55 1.80
N CYS A 85 -1.58 -6.53 0.60
CA CYS A 85 -2.73 -5.68 0.28
C CYS A 85 -4.02 -6.22 0.88
N LEU A 86 -4.20 -7.54 0.89
CA LEU A 86 -5.32 -8.18 1.58
C LEU A 86 -5.26 -7.88 3.09
N GLN A 87 -4.09 -7.95 3.71
CA GLN A 87 -3.91 -7.63 5.13
C GLN A 87 -4.27 -6.17 5.44
N ALA A 88 -3.79 -5.23 4.62
CA ALA A 88 -4.13 -3.81 4.76
C ALA A 88 -5.63 -3.55 4.61
N GLU A 89 -6.31 -4.26 3.70
CA GLU A 89 -7.75 -4.18 3.50
C GLU A 89 -8.55 -4.78 4.67
N LEU A 90 -8.16 -5.96 5.15
CA LEU A 90 -8.80 -6.64 6.28
C LEU A 90 -8.72 -5.79 7.55
N PHE A 91 -7.54 -5.23 7.85
CA PHE A 91 -7.37 -4.32 8.96
C PHE A 91 -8.31 -3.12 8.83
N ARG A 92 -8.36 -2.48 7.66
CA ARG A 92 -9.26 -1.35 7.39
C ARG A 92 -10.74 -1.69 7.56
N LYS A 93 -11.16 -2.89 7.15
CA LYS A 93 -12.57 -3.36 7.24
C LYS A 93 -12.98 -3.70 8.66
N HIS A 94 -12.09 -4.27 9.45
CA HIS A 94 -12.37 -4.65 10.84
C HIS A 94 -12.81 -3.45 11.70
N TYR A 95 -12.26 -2.26 11.43
CA TYR A 95 -12.58 -1.04 12.18
C TYR A 95 -13.61 -0.11 11.53
N ARG A 96 -14.15 -0.45 10.34
CA ARG A 96 -15.23 0.33 9.70
C ARG A 96 -16.63 -0.16 10.06
N GLN A 97 -16.74 -1.25 10.82
CA GLN A 97 -17.96 -1.70 11.47
C GLN A 97 -18.04 -1.12 12.88
#